data_AF-A0A8U0WAQ1-F1
#
_entry.id   AF-A0A8U0WAQ1-F1
#
_cell.length_a   1.000
_cell.length_b   1.000
_cell.length_c   1.000
_cell.angle_alpha   90.00
_cell.angle_beta   90.00
_cell.angle_gamma   90.00
#
_symmetry.space_group_name_H-M   'P 1'
#
loop_
_entity.id
_entity.type
_entity.pdbx_description
1 polymer ?
#
loop_
_entity_poly.entity_id
_entity_poly.type
_entity_poly.pdbx_seq_one_letter_code
_entity_poly.pdbx_strand_id
1 'polypeptide(L)'
;MAHSMLSKADVQNDRHMLMNTLDGIIKQVFSSVRDELYTLKKAIRGAECPNNAPGKTSVKIHERVNYASEDLGAKVVSVMAQPLYSSNFFELLLGIKYWPNPPVKMLRSNMAPGNCFAFKDDRAVVMIKLPRPVMIDQIGLSHISRKQSPTGDASSAPKDFTVFAVTENRDVLLGNFRYECIQTKLLQTFFVQPSEKYDLLRFHFNSNHGHSTFTCIYRIVVYGRVFHDSLLHQNGHLRKRGLDTDQSPMTPNVGEKTTQHHHPTSASSASPSG
;
A
#
# COMPACT_ATOMS: atom_id res chain seq x y z
N MET A 1 37.16 27.66 -77.18
CA MET A 1 36.29 27.26 -76.05
C MET A 1 36.68 25.86 -75.62
N ALA A 2 37.06 25.67 -74.36
CA ALA A 2 37.16 24.35 -73.74
C ALA A 2 36.76 24.52 -72.27
N HIS A 3 35.51 24.18 -71.96
CA HIS A 3 35.04 24.07 -70.58
C HIS A 3 35.52 22.72 -70.04
N SER A 4 36.38 22.76 -69.01
CA SER A 4 36.73 21.58 -68.21
C SER A 4 35.58 21.25 -67.26
N MET A 5 34.99 20.08 -67.44
CA MET A 5 34.07 19.48 -66.48
C MET A 5 34.86 18.78 -65.38
N LEU A 6 34.97 19.39 -64.20
CA LEU A 6 35.42 18.67 -63.01
C LEU A 6 34.26 17.85 -62.43
N SER A 7 34.48 16.54 -62.53
CA SER A 7 33.69 15.38 -62.14
C SER A 7 32.95 15.45 -60.78
N LYS A 8 31.64 15.14 -60.81
CA LYS A 8 30.81 14.80 -59.63
C LYS A 8 31.26 13.51 -58.90
N ALA A 9 32.22 12.76 -59.45
CA ALA A 9 32.65 11.47 -58.88
C ALA A 9 33.54 11.62 -57.63
N ASP A 10 34.31 12.71 -57.50
CA ASP A 10 35.20 12.93 -56.35
C ASP A 10 34.41 13.13 -55.05
N VAL A 11 33.34 13.94 -55.10
CA VAL A 11 32.49 14.23 -53.93
C VAL A 11 31.73 12.99 -53.45
N GLN A 12 31.33 12.09 -54.36
CA GLN A 12 30.63 10.86 -54.01
C GLN A 12 31.58 9.85 -53.33
N ASN A 13 32.83 9.79 -53.80
CA ASN A 13 33.85 8.89 -53.28
C ASN A 13 34.31 9.29 -51.86
N ASP A 14 34.47 10.59 -51.62
CA ASP A 14 34.80 11.13 -50.29
C ASP A 14 33.69 10.86 -49.26
N ARG A 15 32.43 10.99 -49.66
CA ARG A 15 31.28 10.65 -48.78
C ARG A 15 31.24 9.16 -48.46
N HIS A 16 31.54 8.31 -49.44
CA HIS A 16 31.57 6.86 -49.24
C HIS A 16 32.72 6.45 -48.31
N MET A 17 33.91 7.04 -48.49
CA MET A 17 35.05 6.83 -47.61
C MET A 17 34.74 7.30 -46.17
N LEU A 18 34.15 8.50 -46.01
CA LEU A 18 33.77 9.04 -44.71
C LEU A 18 32.73 8.17 -43.98
N MET A 19 31.73 7.66 -44.71
CA MET A 19 30.70 6.79 -44.14
C MET A 19 31.27 5.43 -43.72
N ASN A 20 32.24 4.89 -44.46
CA ASN A 20 32.92 3.64 -44.09
C ASN A 20 33.84 3.83 -42.87
N THR A 21 34.51 4.98 -42.75
CA THR A 21 35.30 5.32 -41.56
C THR A 21 34.40 5.50 -40.33
N LEU A 22 33.26 6.19 -40.49
CA LEU A 22 32.27 6.35 -39.42
C LEU A 22 31.68 5.01 -38.98
N ASP A 23 31.32 4.13 -39.92
CA ASP A 23 30.82 2.79 -39.62
C ASP A 23 31.86 1.93 -38.89
N GLY A 24 33.14 2.05 -39.27
CA GLY A 24 34.26 1.42 -38.58
C GLY A 24 34.41 1.90 -37.13
N ILE A 25 34.38 3.22 -36.90
CA ILE A 25 34.46 3.82 -35.56
C ILE A 25 33.26 3.39 -34.71
N ILE A 26 32.05 3.44 -35.27
CA ILE A 26 30.81 3.04 -34.59
C ILE A 26 30.90 1.57 -34.18
N LYS A 27 31.30 0.67 -35.09
CA LYS A 27 31.47 -0.76 -34.80
C LYS A 27 32.48 -1.01 -33.69
N GLN A 28 33.59 -0.27 -33.68
CA GLN A 28 34.64 -0.41 -32.69
C GLN A 28 34.22 0.11 -31.30
N VAL A 29 33.49 1.23 -31.24
CA VAL A 29 32.92 1.74 -29.98
C VAL A 29 31.86 0.78 -29.45
N PHE A 30 30.97 0.27 -30.31
CA PHE A 30 29.95 -0.69 -29.90
C PHE A 30 30.53 -2.03 -29.44
N SER A 31 31.61 -2.52 -30.06
CA SER A 31 32.29 -3.74 -29.58
C SER A 31 32.91 -3.49 -28.21
N SER A 32 33.60 -2.37 -28.01
CA SER A 32 34.21 -2.02 -26.72
C SER A 32 33.17 -1.93 -25.60
N VAL A 33 32.05 -1.22 -25.85
CA VAL A 33 30.96 -1.08 -24.87
C VAL A 33 30.27 -2.41 -24.59
N ARG A 34 30.11 -3.26 -25.62
CA ARG A 34 29.53 -4.60 -25.47
C ARG A 34 30.44 -5.47 -24.59
N ASP A 35 31.75 -5.41 -24.79
CA ASP A 35 32.72 -6.22 -24.06
C ASP A 35 32.82 -5.77 -22.59
N GLU A 36 32.76 -4.46 -22.32
CA GLU A 36 32.64 -3.92 -20.96
C GLU A 36 31.34 -4.36 -20.29
N LEU A 37 30.21 -4.29 -20.99
CA LEU A 37 28.91 -4.75 -20.47
C LEU A 37 28.92 -6.26 -20.20
N TYR A 38 29.57 -7.05 -21.06
CA TYR A 38 29.69 -8.49 -20.88
C TYR A 38 30.57 -8.84 -19.67
N THR A 39 31.64 -8.08 -19.48
CA THR A 39 32.55 -8.19 -18.33
C THR A 39 31.85 -7.78 -17.04
N LEU A 40 31.08 -6.69 -17.05
CA LEU A 40 30.28 -6.24 -15.91
C LEU A 40 29.16 -7.25 -15.57
N LYS A 41 28.47 -7.77 -16.59
CA LYS A 41 27.44 -8.82 -16.42
C LYS A 41 28.04 -10.09 -15.84
N LYS A 42 29.27 -10.45 -16.23
CA LYS A 42 30.02 -11.59 -15.68
C LYS A 42 30.46 -11.34 -14.25
N ALA A 43 30.90 -10.12 -13.91
CA ALA A 43 31.26 -9.74 -12.54
C ALA A 43 30.04 -9.79 -11.59
N ILE A 44 28.86 -9.37 -12.06
CA ILE A 44 27.61 -9.47 -11.29
C ILE A 44 27.15 -10.93 -11.15
N ARG A 45 27.38 -11.78 -12.16
CA ARG A 45 27.08 -13.22 -12.10
C ARG A 45 28.12 -14.04 -11.31
N GLY A 46 29.25 -13.45 -10.95
CA GLY A 46 30.45 -14.15 -10.45
C GLY A 46 30.60 -14.24 -8.93
N ALA A 47 29.53 -14.06 -8.16
CA ALA A 47 29.53 -14.33 -6.72
C ALA A 47 28.29 -15.15 -6.34
N GLU A 48 28.28 -16.43 -6.72
CA GLU A 48 27.51 -17.41 -5.97
C GLU A 48 28.17 -17.54 -4.60
N CYS A 49 27.52 -17.02 -3.56
CA CYS A 49 27.92 -17.31 -2.19
C CYS A 49 27.87 -18.83 -1.99
N PRO A 50 28.86 -19.44 -1.30
CA PRO A 50 28.83 -20.86 -1.03
C PRO A 50 27.51 -21.23 -0.34
N ASN A 51 26.80 -22.18 -0.94
CA ASN A 51 25.58 -22.78 -0.42
C ASN A 51 25.90 -23.51 0.89
N ASN A 52 25.99 -22.77 1.99
CA ASN A 52 25.67 -23.35 3.28
C ASN A 52 24.18 -23.63 3.22
N ALA A 53 23.84 -24.92 3.13
CA ALA A 53 22.47 -25.40 3.13
C ALA A 53 21.65 -24.61 4.17
N PRO A 54 20.56 -23.94 3.77
CA PRO A 54 19.62 -23.46 4.76
C PRO A 54 19.08 -24.72 5.43
N GLY A 55 19.46 -24.92 6.70
CA GLY A 55 18.61 -25.70 7.59
C GLY A 55 17.19 -25.24 7.32
N LYS A 56 16.30 -26.18 7.00
CA LYS A 56 14.89 -25.92 6.67
C LYS A 56 14.19 -25.30 7.89
N THR A 57 14.46 -24.04 8.18
CA THR A 57 13.48 -23.18 8.78
C THR A 57 12.65 -22.69 7.61
N SER A 58 11.62 -23.46 7.29
CA SER A 58 10.51 -23.01 6.45
C SER A 58 9.83 -21.85 7.18
N VAL A 59 10.44 -20.68 7.13
CA VAL A 59 9.77 -19.42 7.43
C VAL A 59 8.71 -19.30 6.33
N LYS A 60 7.49 -19.73 6.64
CA LYS A 60 6.31 -19.44 5.82
C LYS A 60 6.12 -17.92 5.82
N ILE A 61 6.77 -17.22 4.89
CA ILE A 61 6.43 -15.83 4.59
C ILE A 61 5.03 -15.87 3.99
N HIS A 62 4.02 -15.69 4.83
CA HIS A 62 2.70 -15.33 4.35
C HIS A 62 2.82 -13.88 3.93
N GLU A 63 3.09 -13.63 2.66
CA GLU A 63 3.10 -12.26 2.14
C GLU A 63 1.66 -11.73 2.22
N ARG A 64 1.43 -10.87 3.21
CA ARG A 64 0.11 -10.27 3.46
C ARG A 64 -0.03 -9.04 2.58
N VAL A 65 -1.23 -8.85 2.02
CA VAL A 65 -1.54 -7.66 1.21
C VAL A 65 -1.53 -6.42 2.10
N ASN A 66 -0.59 -5.49 1.85
CA ASN A 66 -0.60 -4.17 2.49
C ASN A 66 -1.62 -3.24 1.81
N TYR A 67 -2.81 -3.11 2.38
CA TYR A 67 -3.86 -2.22 1.84
C TYR A 67 -3.52 -0.73 1.90
N ALA A 68 -2.50 -0.32 2.66
CA ALA A 68 -2.01 1.05 2.65
C ALA A 68 -1.01 1.34 1.51
N SER A 69 -0.75 0.37 0.62
CA SER A 69 0.20 0.56 -0.49
C SER A 69 -0.34 1.50 -1.56
N GLU A 70 0.44 2.51 -1.95
CA GLU A 70 0.13 3.40 -3.09
C GLU A 70 -0.06 2.60 -4.37
N ASP A 71 0.79 1.59 -4.61
CA ASP A 71 0.72 0.69 -5.77
C ASP A 71 -0.61 -0.10 -5.86
N LEU A 72 -1.32 -0.25 -4.74
CA LEU A 72 -2.65 -0.88 -4.70
C LEU A 72 -3.79 0.14 -4.75
N GLY A 73 -3.49 1.42 -4.87
CA GLY A 73 -4.47 2.51 -4.95
C GLY A 73 -4.76 3.22 -3.63
N ALA A 74 -3.99 2.98 -2.57
CA ALA A 74 -4.10 3.76 -1.34
C ALA A 74 -3.66 5.21 -1.57
N LYS A 75 -4.30 6.17 -0.90
CA LYS A 75 -4.05 7.60 -1.09
C LYS A 75 -3.93 8.32 0.25
N VAL A 76 -3.12 9.38 0.26
CA VAL A 76 -3.17 10.38 1.33
C VAL A 76 -4.31 11.33 1.04
N VAL A 77 -5.25 11.46 1.98
CA VAL A 77 -6.41 12.35 1.86
C VAL A 77 -6.09 13.73 2.40
N SER A 78 -5.47 13.80 3.58
CA SER A 78 -5.08 15.06 4.20
C SER A 78 -3.93 14.88 5.18
N VAL A 79 -3.21 15.98 5.43
CA VAL A 79 -2.13 16.06 6.41
C VAL A 79 -2.26 17.37 7.18
N MET A 80 -2.19 17.27 8.50
CA MET A 80 -2.06 18.40 9.43
C MET A 80 -0.74 18.23 10.18
N ALA A 81 0.29 18.87 9.64
CA ALA A 81 1.64 18.92 10.21
C ALA A 81 2.38 20.13 9.63
N GLN A 82 3.37 20.66 10.35
CA GLN A 82 4.25 21.69 9.79
C GLN A 82 5.26 21.05 8.82
N PRO A 83 5.46 21.62 7.61
CA PRO A 83 6.52 21.17 6.70
C PRO A 83 7.90 21.30 7.35
N LEU A 84 8.82 20.38 7.02
CA LEU A 84 10.18 20.40 7.53
C LEU A 84 10.97 21.64 7.08
N TYR A 85 10.75 22.06 5.83
CA TYR A 85 11.39 23.23 5.23
C TYR A 85 10.33 24.27 4.88
N SER A 86 10.68 25.54 5.02
CA SER A 86 9.84 26.63 4.56
C SER A 86 9.70 26.55 3.04
N SER A 87 8.46 26.56 2.55
CA SER A 87 8.22 26.62 1.11
C SER A 87 8.73 27.93 0.54
N ASN A 88 9.39 27.87 -0.62
CA ASN A 88 9.71 29.07 -1.38
C ASN A 88 8.45 29.64 -2.07
N PHE A 89 8.55 30.84 -2.66
CA PHE A 89 7.41 31.50 -3.31
C PHE A 89 6.77 30.65 -4.42
N PHE A 90 7.58 29.96 -5.22
CA PHE A 90 7.08 29.09 -6.30
C PHE A 90 6.34 27.87 -5.74
N GLU A 91 6.88 27.23 -4.72
CA GLU A 91 6.23 26.09 -4.03
C GLU A 91 4.91 26.50 -3.40
N LEU A 92 4.86 27.69 -2.79
CA LEU A 92 3.63 28.25 -2.24
C LEU A 92 2.59 28.50 -3.34
N LEU A 93 3.02 29.11 -4.46
CA LEU A 93 2.17 29.37 -5.61
C LEU A 93 1.61 28.09 -6.26
N LEU A 94 2.44 27.04 -6.33
CA LEU A 94 2.06 25.73 -6.88
C LEU A 94 1.35 24.83 -5.85
N GLY A 95 1.17 25.29 -4.60
CA GLY A 95 0.59 24.50 -3.52
C GLY A 95 1.41 23.26 -3.13
N ILE A 96 2.70 23.21 -3.51
CA ILE A 96 3.59 22.10 -3.21
C ILE A 96 4.07 22.24 -1.76
N LYS A 97 3.51 21.41 -0.89
CA LYS A 97 3.89 21.33 0.53
C LYS A 97 4.71 20.06 0.78
N TYR A 98 5.57 20.10 1.80
CA TYR A 98 6.35 18.96 2.29
C TYR A 98 7.42 18.42 1.30
N TRP A 99 7.84 19.20 0.30
CA TRP A 99 9.03 18.84 -0.49
C TRP A 99 10.30 18.94 0.39
N PRO A 100 11.27 18.02 0.29
CA PRO A 100 11.40 16.87 -0.62
C PRO A 100 10.82 15.54 -0.08
N ASN A 101 10.07 15.60 1.02
CA ASN A 101 9.56 14.44 1.76
C ASN A 101 8.02 14.39 1.74
N PRO A 102 7.36 14.25 0.57
CA PRO A 102 5.92 14.34 0.49
C PRO A 102 5.23 13.20 1.26
N PRO A 103 4.02 13.43 1.81
CA PRO A 103 3.28 12.44 2.61
C PRO A 103 3.14 11.08 1.95
N VAL A 104 2.93 11.03 0.64
CA VAL A 104 2.74 9.79 -0.11
C VAL A 104 3.89 8.79 0.03
N LYS A 105 5.11 9.24 0.35
CA LYS A 105 6.27 8.36 0.58
C LYS A 105 6.00 7.29 1.65
N MET A 106 5.18 7.59 2.68
CA MET A 106 4.85 6.60 3.71
C MET A 106 3.95 5.44 3.21
N LEU A 107 3.38 5.55 2.01
CA LEU A 107 2.57 4.51 1.37
C LEU A 107 3.38 3.69 0.35
N ARG A 108 4.66 4.04 0.13
CA ARG A 108 5.56 3.38 -0.83
C ARG A 108 6.37 2.25 -0.18
N SER A 109 6.87 1.35 -1.02
CA SER A 109 7.73 0.24 -0.60
C SER A 109 9.20 0.65 -0.41
N ASN A 110 9.66 1.71 -1.10
CA ASN A 110 11.03 2.20 -1.04
C ASN A 110 11.33 2.86 0.31
N MET A 111 12.20 2.23 1.10
CA MET A 111 12.65 2.74 2.40
C MET A 111 14.13 3.14 2.40
N ALA A 112 14.71 3.50 1.25
CA ALA A 112 16.08 4.04 1.24
C ALA A 112 16.16 5.31 2.11
N PRO A 113 17.32 5.63 2.72
CA PRO A 113 17.46 6.82 3.56
C PRO A 113 16.93 8.10 2.89
N GLY A 114 16.11 8.88 3.62
CA GLY A 114 15.43 10.07 3.07
C GLY A 114 14.14 9.80 2.27
N ASN A 115 13.80 8.54 1.96
CA ASN A 115 12.52 8.17 1.36
C ASN A 115 11.45 7.90 2.42
N CYS A 116 11.14 8.95 3.18
CA CYS A 116 10.07 8.96 4.18
C CYS A 116 9.24 10.26 4.05
N PHE A 117 8.04 10.25 4.63
CA PHE A 117 7.30 11.49 4.91
C PHE A 117 7.92 12.15 6.13
N ALA A 118 8.42 13.37 5.98
CA ALA A 118 9.07 14.13 7.05
C ALA A 118 8.26 15.38 7.37
N PHE A 119 8.10 15.66 8.66
CA PHE A 119 7.43 16.86 9.15
C PHE A 119 8.17 17.40 10.37
N LYS A 120 8.01 18.69 10.62
CA LYS A 120 8.66 19.37 11.73
C LYS A 120 8.10 18.90 13.07
N ASP A 121 8.95 18.90 14.09
CA ASP A 121 8.63 18.50 15.46
C ASP A 121 8.18 17.02 15.54
N ASP A 122 7.24 16.69 16.44
CA ASP A 122 6.89 15.32 16.81
C ASP A 122 5.41 14.96 16.59
N ARG A 123 4.60 15.89 16.09
CA ARG A 123 3.14 15.72 15.93
C ARG A 123 2.66 15.91 14.51
N ALA A 124 1.84 14.97 14.06
CA ALA A 124 1.14 15.05 12.78
C ALA A 124 -0.20 14.29 12.85
N VAL A 125 -1.22 14.82 12.16
CA VAL A 125 -2.43 14.06 11.85
C VAL A 125 -2.46 13.78 10.35
N VAL A 126 -2.59 12.51 9.99
CA VAL A 126 -2.54 12.04 8.61
C VAL A 126 -3.77 11.18 8.34
N MET A 127 -4.53 11.54 7.31
CA MET A 127 -5.66 10.74 6.85
C MET A 127 -5.28 10.01 5.57
N ILE A 128 -5.47 8.68 5.55
CA ILE A 128 -5.23 7.82 4.39
C ILE A 128 -6.50 7.08 4.01
N LYS A 129 -6.73 6.90 2.71
CA LYS A 129 -7.81 6.08 2.16
C LYS A 129 -7.21 4.83 1.54
N LEU A 130 -7.61 3.67 2.03
CA LEU A 130 -7.36 2.36 1.46
C LEU A 130 -8.12 2.21 0.13
N PRO A 131 -7.70 1.32 -0.78
CA PRO A 131 -8.36 1.16 -2.08
C PRO A 131 -9.77 0.55 -2.00
N ARG A 132 -10.12 -0.04 -0.85
CA ARG A 132 -11.44 -0.61 -0.57
C ARG A 132 -11.65 -0.80 0.94
N PRO A 133 -12.90 -1.00 1.41
CA PRO A 133 -13.16 -1.37 2.80
C PRO A 133 -12.58 -2.74 3.17
N VAL A 134 -11.86 -2.80 4.30
CA VAL A 134 -11.15 -4.00 4.79
C VAL A 134 -11.50 -4.26 6.24
N MET A 135 -11.68 -5.54 6.62
CA MET A 135 -11.66 -5.96 8.03
C MET A 135 -10.20 -5.95 8.50
N ILE A 136 -9.73 -4.83 9.02
CA ILE A 136 -8.33 -4.60 9.40
C ILE A 136 -7.98 -5.43 10.64
N ASP A 137 -7.00 -6.32 10.59
CA ASP A 137 -6.59 -7.09 11.78
C ASP A 137 -5.25 -6.62 12.36
N GLN A 138 -4.42 -5.94 11.56
CA GLN A 138 -3.16 -5.39 12.01
C GLN A 138 -2.85 -4.09 11.30
N ILE A 139 -2.29 -3.15 12.05
CA ILE A 139 -1.72 -1.90 11.55
C ILE A 139 -0.26 -1.89 11.96
N GLY A 140 0.61 -1.35 11.12
CA GLY A 140 2.03 -1.30 11.44
C GLY A 140 2.75 -0.12 10.84
N LEU A 141 3.93 0.12 11.38
CA LEU A 141 4.89 1.10 10.90
C LEU A 141 6.22 0.40 10.64
N SER A 142 6.91 0.85 9.61
CA SER A 142 8.33 0.57 9.43
C SER A 142 9.16 1.83 9.57
N HIS A 143 10.37 1.68 10.11
CA HIS A 143 11.42 2.71 10.08
C HIS A 143 12.77 2.07 9.74
N ILE A 144 13.69 2.84 9.18
CA ILE A 144 15.08 2.37 8.97
C ILE A 144 15.78 2.14 10.32
N SER A 145 16.75 1.22 10.33
CA SER A 145 17.65 1.01 11.48
C SER A 145 18.66 2.13 11.61
N ARG A 146 19.31 2.21 12.78
CA ARG A 146 20.48 3.09 12.98
C ARG A 146 21.60 2.78 11.99
N LYS A 147 21.81 1.51 11.66
CA LYS A 147 22.83 1.08 10.68
C LYS A 147 22.56 1.55 9.25
N GLN A 148 21.29 1.72 8.89
CA GLN A 148 20.88 2.23 7.58
C GLN A 148 20.85 3.76 7.54
N SER A 149 20.80 4.43 8.71
CA SER A 149 20.80 5.88 8.81
C SER A 149 22.19 6.44 8.50
N PRO A 150 22.33 7.43 7.59
CA PRO A 150 23.60 8.08 7.32
C PRO A 150 24.22 8.74 8.55
N THR A 151 23.41 9.17 9.51
CA THR A 151 23.86 9.79 10.76
C THR A 151 24.02 8.80 11.91
N GLY A 152 23.71 7.51 11.69
CA GLY A 152 23.64 6.52 12.77
C GLY A 152 22.45 6.72 13.73
N ASP A 153 21.58 7.70 13.46
CA ASP A 153 20.47 8.05 14.34
C ASP A 153 19.12 7.54 13.81
N ALA A 154 18.26 7.09 14.73
CA ALA A 154 16.88 6.68 14.47
C ALA A 154 15.89 7.36 15.43
N SER A 155 16.30 8.43 16.14
CA SER A 155 15.48 9.19 17.06
C SER A 155 14.30 9.89 16.37
N SER A 156 14.37 10.09 15.05
CA SER A 156 13.30 10.70 14.24
C SER A 156 12.12 9.74 13.97
N ALA A 157 12.22 8.48 14.38
CA ALA A 157 11.13 7.53 14.21
C ALA A 157 9.91 7.98 15.02
N PRO A 158 8.67 7.81 14.50
CA PRO A 158 7.47 7.99 15.31
C PRO A 158 7.51 7.01 16.47
N LYS A 159 7.03 7.43 17.64
CA LYS A 159 7.05 6.64 18.86
C LYS A 159 5.63 6.28 19.27
N ASP A 160 4.91 7.17 19.94
CA ASP A 160 3.54 6.94 20.35
C ASP A 160 2.58 7.47 19.27
N PHE A 161 1.62 6.65 18.84
CA PHE A 161 0.64 7.02 17.83
C PHE A 161 -0.73 6.39 18.07
N THR A 162 -1.78 7.07 17.62
CA THR A 162 -3.17 6.62 17.74
C THR A 162 -3.77 6.47 16.35
N VAL A 163 -4.59 5.44 16.15
CA VAL A 163 -5.27 5.24 14.86
C VAL A 163 -6.77 5.16 15.06
N PHE A 164 -7.49 5.91 14.24
CA PHE A 164 -8.94 5.89 14.13
C PHE A 164 -9.34 5.40 12.75
N ALA A 165 -10.43 4.65 12.67
CA ALA A 165 -11.21 4.55 11.46
C ALA A 165 -12.23 5.68 11.42
N VAL A 166 -12.39 6.31 10.26
CA VAL A 166 -13.30 7.44 10.07
C VAL A 166 -14.47 6.97 9.20
N THR A 167 -15.69 7.17 9.70
CA THR A 167 -16.94 6.86 8.99
C THR A 167 -17.74 8.14 8.83
N GLU A 168 -18.85 8.10 8.08
CA GLU A 168 -19.75 9.26 7.94
C GLU A 168 -20.32 9.73 9.29
N ASN A 169 -20.56 8.79 10.20
CA ASN A 169 -21.29 9.07 11.44
C ASN A 169 -20.37 9.32 12.64
N ARG A 170 -19.15 8.77 12.62
CA ARG A 170 -18.25 8.76 13.78
C ARG A 170 -16.82 8.38 13.45
N ASP A 171 -15.95 8.66 14.40
CA ASP A 171 -14.61 8.07 14.49
C ASP A 171 -14.62 6.85 15.42
N VAL A 172 -13.96 5.79 15.00
CA VAL A 172 -13.77 4.56 15.81
C VAL A 172 -12.31 4.40 16.14
N LEU A 173 -11.97 4.44 17.44
CA LEU A 173 -10.61 4.17 17.92
C LEU A 173 -10.23 2.72 17.60
N LEU A 174 -9.20 2.54 16.77
CA LEU A 174 -8.62 1.21 16.49
C LEU A 174 -7.54 0.84 17.50
N GLY A 175 -6.86 1.84 18.07
CA GLY A 175 -5.95 1.64 19.20
C GLY A 175 -4.94 2.76 19.38
N ASN A 176 -4.24 2.67 20.50
CA ASN A 176 -3.05 3.46 20.83
C ASN A 176 -1.86 2.51 20.79
N PHE A 177 -0.82 2.90 20.06
CA PHE A 177 0.32 2.06 19.77
C PHE A 177 1.61 2.78 20.04
N ARG A 178 2.67 2.00 20.17
CA ARG A 178 4.02 2.49 20.37
C ARG A 178 4.97 1.72 19.49
N TYR A 179 5.67 2.42 18.62
CA TYR A 179 6.79 1.90 17.86
C TYR A 179 8.06 1.95 18.71
N GLU A 180 8.92 0.94 18.56
CA GLU A 180 10.20 0.84 19.26
C GLU A 180 11.38 0.81 18.29
N CYS A 181 12.48 1.51 18.58
CA CYS A 181 13.67 1.51 17.71
C CYS A 181 14.53 0.24 17.89
N ILE A 182 13.99 -0.93 17.51
CA ILE A 182 14.63 -2.24 17.58
C ILE A 182 15.44 -2.49 16.29
N GLN A 183 16.76 -2.68 16.42
CA GLN A 183 17.67 -2.81 15.26
C GLN A 183 17.32 -3.96 14.31
N THR A 184 16.78 -5.05 14.84
CA THR A 184 16.44 -6.27 14.08
C THR A 184 14.99 -6.33 13.63
N LYS A 185 14.14 -5.37 14.04
CA LYS A 185 12.70 -5.39 13.76
C LYS A 185 12.24 -4.02 13.25
N LEU A 186 12.47 -3.81 11.95
CA LEU A 186 12.12 -2.57 11.25
C LEU A 186 10.62 -2.40 11.09
N LEU A 187 9.91 -3.48 10.74
CA LEU A 187 8.45 -3.49 10.65
C LEU A 187 7.87 -3.97 11.99
N GLN A 188 7.01 -3.16 12.58
CA GLN A 188 6.24 -3.52 13.77
C GLN A 188 4.76 -3.41 13.46
N THR A 189 4.05 -4.50 13.72
CA THR A 189 2.60 -4.59 13.56
C THR A 189 1.93 -4.74 14.91
N PHE A 190 0.73 -4.18 15.00
CA PHE A 190 -0.10 -4.11 16.19
C PHE A 190 -1.48 -4.65 15.83
N PHE A 191 -1.98 -5.57 16.64
CA PHE A 191 -3.30 -6.15 16.42
C PHE A 191 -4.40 -5.14 16.75
N VAL A 192 -5.46 -5.16 15.93
CA VAL A 192 -6.67 -4.37 16.14
C VAL A 192 -7.89 -5.29 16.06
N GLN A 193 -8.97 -4.92 16.74
CA GLN A 193 -10.22 -5.69 16.77
C GLN A 193 -11.34 -4.86 16.16
N PRO A 194 -11.49 -4.83 14.82
CA PRO A 194 -12.52 -4.05 14.19
C PRO A 194 -13.88 -4.76 14.30
N SER A 195 -14.95 -3.98 14.48
CA SER A 195 -16.32 -4.51 14.38
C SER A 195 -16.84 -4.54 12.94
N GLU A 196 -16.24 -3.76 12.04
CA GLU A 196 -16.71 -3.54 10.66
C GLU A 196 -15.54 -3.26 9.69
N LYS A 197 -15.85 -3.14 8.40
CA LYS A 197 -14.86 -2.85 7.36
C LYS A 197 -14.62 -1.34 7.29
N TYR A 198 -13.36 -0.94 7.20
CA TYR A 198 -12.99 0.47 7.06
C TYR A 198 -12.08 0.67 5.85
N ASP A 199 -12.19 1.83 5.20
CA ASP A 199 -11.26 2.26 4.15
C ASP A 199 -10.64 3.63 4.45
N LEU A 200 -11.16 4.41 5.39
CA LEU A 200 -10.61 5.71 5.76
C LEU A 200 -10.00 5.64 7.16
N LEU A 201 -8.69 5.86 7.24
CA LEU A 201 -7.93 5.78 8.48
C LEU A 201 -7.28 7.11 8.78
N ARG A 202 -7.31 7.51 10.06
CA ARG A 202 -6.63 8.69 10.55
C ARG A 202 -5.61 8.32 11.61
N PHE A 203 -4.36 8.62 11.31
CA PHE A 203 -3.21 8.42 12.16
C PHE A 203 -2.90 9.73 12.89
N HIS A 204 -2.82 9.67 14.21
CA HIS A 204 -2.29 10.73 15.05
C HIS A 204 -0.91 10.29 15.53
N PHE A 205 0.14 10.88 14.98
CA PHE A 205 1.50 10.73 15.49
C PHE A 205 1.66 11.73 16.63
N ASN A 206 1.96 11.22 17.83
CA ASN A 206 1.87 12.01 19.07
C ASN A 206 3.25 12.34 19.67
N SER A 207 4.28 11.59 19.31
CA SER A 207 5.66 11.75 19.77
C SER A 207 6.65 11.06 18.83
N ASN A 208 7.95 11.37 19.00
CA ASN A 208 9.06 10.65 18.37
C ASN A 208 10.04 10.12 19.43
N HIS A 209 11.15 9.53 18.99
CA HIS A 209 12.19 8.97 19.86
C HIS A 209 13.24 10.01 20.33
N GLY A 210 12.92 11.30 20.32
CA GLY A 210 13.74 12.38 20.87
C GLY A 210 14.48 13.24 19.84
N HIS A 211 14.17 13.10 18.55
CA HIS A 211 14.74 14.00 17.54
C HIS A 211 14.16 15.40 17.72
N SER A 212 15.01 16.40 17.91
CA SER A 212 14.60 17.74 18.35
C SER A 212 13.91 18.58 17.28
N THR A 213 14.04 18.24 16.01
CA THR A 213 13.58 19.11 14.90
C THR A 213 12.52 18.49 13.99
N PHE A 214 12.41 17.16 13.91
CA PHE A 214 11.54 16.51 12.93
C PHE A 214 11.23 15.05 13.28
N THR A 215 10.20 14.53 12.62
CA THR A 215 9.82 13.12 12.64
C THR A 215 9.69 12.60 11.21
N CYS A 216 10.12 11.35 10.96
CA CYS A 216 10.04 10.73 9.64
C CYS A 216 9.32 9.38 9.66
N ILE A 217 8.28 9.25 8.85
CA ILE A 217 7.49 8.02 8.69
C ILE A 217 7.87 7.36 7.37
N TYR A 218 8.51 6.19 7.45
CA TYR A 218 8.98 5.47 6.25
C TYR A 218 7.89 4.66 5.57
N ARG A 219 7.15 3.85 6.34
CA ARG A 219 6.10 3.02 5.75
C ARG A 219 4.98 2.75 6.73
N ILE A 220 3.75 2.91 6.27
CA ILE A 220 2.54 2.42 6.93
C ILE A 220 2.16 1.10 6.28
N VAL A 221 1.81 0.10 7.10
CA VAL A 221 1.17 -1.11 6.64
C VAL A 221 -0.19 -1.31 7.29
N VAL A 222 -1.16 -1.74 6.50
CA VAL A 222 -2.51 -2.08 6.96
C VAL A 222 -2.86 -3.46 6.39
N TYR A 223 -2.97 -4.43 7.28
CA TYR A 223 -3.31 -5.80 6.93
C TYR A 223 -4.72 -6.14 7.39
N GLY A 224 -5.40 -6.97 6.61
CA GLY A 224 -6.74 -7.40 6.91
C GLY A 224 -7.28 -8.36 5.87
N ARG A 225 -8.59 -8.61 5.95
CA ARG A 225 -9.30 -9.49 5.04
C ARG A 225 -10.40 -8.75 4.32
N VAL A 226 -10.57 -9.09 3.05
CA VAL A 226 -11.81 -8.84 2.34
C VAL A 226 -12.56 -10.16 2.25
N PHE A 227 -13.81 -10.17 2.67
CA PHE A 227 -14.70 -11.27 2.33
C PHE A 227 -15.15 -11.03 0.88
N HIS A 228 -14.79 -11.95 -0.01
CA HIS A 228 -15.39 -12.06 -1.33
C HIS A 228 -16.74 -12.77 -1.17
N ASP A 229 -17.83 -12.16 -1.63
CA ASP A 229 -19.16 -12.80 -1.71
C ASP A 229 -19.23 -13.84 -2.84
N SER A 230 -18.22 -14.72 -2.94
CA SER A 230 -18.16 -15.75 -3.99
C SER A 230 -19.10 -16.94 -3.74
N LEU A 231 -19.93 -16.93 -2.69
CA LEU A 231 -20.83 -18.05 -2.36
C LEU A 231 -22.31 -17.81 -2.70
N LEU A 232 -22.70 -16.64 -3.23
CA LEU A 232 -24.09 -16.40 -3.66
C LEU A 232 -24.33 -16.66 -5.15
N HIS A 233 -23.29 -16.86 -5.97
CA HIS A 233 -23.44 -17.12 -7.41
C HIS A 233 -23.48 -18.61 -7.80
N GLN A 234 -23.14 -19.56 -6.91
CA GLN A 234 -23.29 -20.99 -7.21
C GLN A 234 -24.64 -21.59 -6.78
N ASN A 235 -25.33 -20.99 -5.80
CA ASN A 235 -26.61 -21.51 -5.31
C ASN A 235 -27.85 -20.94 -6.02
N GLY A 236 -27.68 -19.93 -6.89
CA GLY A 236 -28.77 -19.35 -7.69
C GLY A 236 -29.15 -20.16 -8.93
N HIS A 237 -28.31 -21.09 -9.38
CA HIS A 237 -28.54 -21.81 -10.64
C HIS A 237 -29.18 -23.20 -10.47
N LEU A 238 -29.22 -23.74 -9.24
CA LEU A 238 -29.83 -25.03 -8.91
C LEU A 238 -31.27 -24.93 -8.36
N ARG A 239 -31.80 -23.73 -8.11
CA ARG A 239 -33.17 -23.53 -7.60
C ARG A 239 -34.21 -23.12 -8.65
N LYS A 240 -33.84 -23.00 -9.94
CA LYS A 240 -34.76 -22.63 -11.04
C LYS A 240 -35.04 -23.75 -12.06
N ARG A 241 -34.78 -25.02 -11.70
CA ARG A 241 -35.23 -26.19 -12.48
C ARG A 241 -35.87 -27.19 -11.52
N GLY A 242 -37.18 -27.09 -11.35
CA GLY A 242 -37.94 -28.06 -10.56
C GLY A 242 -39.12 -27.45 -9.81
N LEU A 243 -39.97 -26.69 -10.49
CA LEU A 243 -41.38 -26.57 -10.09
C LEU A 243 -42.14 -26.05 -11.30
N ASP A 244 -42.74 -26.96 -12.07
CA ASP A 244 -43.93 -26.72 -12.89
C ASP A 244 -44.47 -28.09 -13.37
N THR A 245 -45.80 -28.21 -13.36
CA THR A 245 -46.66 -29.38 -13.68
C THR A 245 -46.74 -30.43 -12.55
N ASP A 246 -47.88 -30.85 -12.02
CA ASP A 246 -49.28 -30.78 -12.45
C ASP A 246 -50.17 -31.08 -11.21
N GLN A 247 -51.23 -30.32 -10.97
CA GLN A 247 -52.30 -30.73 -10.05
C GLN A 247 -53.60 -29.97 -10.35
N SER A 248 -54.49 -30.65 -11.09
CA SER A 248 -55.91 -30.30 -11.18
C SER A 248 -56.65 -30.56 -9.86
N PRO A 249 -57.76 -29.84 -9.59
CA PRO A 249 -58.44 -29.86 -8.30
C PRO A 249 -59.52 -30.96 -8.22
N MET A 250 -59.62 -31.62 -7.06
CA MET A 250 -60.85 -32.28 -6.62
C MET A 250 -61.18 -31.85 -5.19
N THR A 251 -62.35 -31.24 -5.03
CA THR A 251 -63.08 -31.05 -3.76
C THR A 251 -64.19 -32.11 -3.66
N PRO A 252 -64.91 -32.22 -2.54
CA PRO A 252 -64.50 -32.28 -1.14
C PRO A 252 -65.09 -33.55 -0.46
N ASN A 253 -64.69 -33.87 0.77
CA ASN A 253 -65.54 -34.71 1.60
C ASN A 253 -65.59 -34.25 3.06
N VAL A 254 -66.82 -34.30 3.58
CA VAL A 254 -67.31 -33.81 4.87
C VAL A 254 -66.95 -34.79 5.98
N GLY A 255 -66.69 -34.29 7.20
CA GLY A 255 -66.47 -35.13 8.38
C GLY A 255 -66.08 -34.36 9.65
N GLU A 256 -67.03 -33.60 10.19
CA GLU A 256 -67.41 -33.49 11.62
C GLU A 256 -66.36 -33.79 12.72
N LYS A 257 -66.03 -32.80 13.58
CA LYS A 257 -66.43 -32.75 15.01
C LYS A 257 -65.81 -31.57 15.81
N THR A 258 -66.72 -30.69 16.25
CA THR A 258 -66.95 -30.19 17.62
C THR A 258 -65.82 -29.53 18.47
N THR A 259 -66.08 -28.24 18.79
CA THR A 259 -65.97 -27.55 20.10
C THR A 259 -64.62 -27.56 20.85
N GLN A 260 -64.11 -26.46 21.41
CA GLN A 260 -64.81 -25.55 22.35
C GLN A 260 -63.98 -24.27 22.59
N HIS A 261 -64.70 -23.20 22.94
CA HIS A 261 -64.21 -21.89 23.37
C HIS A 261 -63.27 -21.93 24.58
N HIS A 262 -62.35 -20.95 24.70
CA HIS A 262 -62.26 -20.04 25.86
C HIS A 262 -61.18 -18.95 25.67
N HIS A 263 -61.64 -17.69 25.59
CA HIS A 263 -60.98 -16.51 26.18
C HIS A 263 -61.56 -16.35 27.62
N PRO A 264 -61.09 -15.45 28.53
CA PRO A 264 -60.18 -14.30 28.34
C PRO A 264 -59.18 -14.02 29.52
N THR A 265 -58.56 -12.83 29.46
CA THR A 265 -58.29 -11.85 30.55
C THR A 265 -57.00 -11.85 31.40
N SER A 266 -56.22 -10.79 31.16
CA SER A 266 -55.79 -9.69 32.08
C SER A 266 -54.75 -9.86 33.20
N ALA A 267 -53.94 -8.78 33.31
CA ALA A 267 -53.34 -8.10 34.48
C ALA A 267 -51.80 -8.01 34.39
N SER A 268 -51.16 -6.84 34.22
CA SER A 268 -51.03 -5.67 35.13
C SER A 268 -50.17 -5.92 36.37
N SER A 269 -48.96 -5.35 36.40
CA SER A 269 -48.30 -4.66 37.54
C SER A 269 -46.81 -4.45 37.18
N ALA A 270 -46.36 -3.19 37.01
CA ALA A 270 -45.86 -2.27 38.04
C ALA A 270 -44.37 -2.51 38.43
N SER A 271 -43.58 -1.46 38.19
CA SER A 271 -42.24 -1.12 38.71
C SER A 271 -42.22 -1.07 40.27
N PRO A 272 -41.13 -0.75 41.02
CA PRO A 272 -39.92 -0.02 40.61
C PRO A 272 -38.57 -0.40 41.31
N SER A 273 -37.52 0.29 40.82
CA SER A 273 -36.35 0.83 41.54
C SER A 273 -35.62 0.00 42.60
N GLY A 274 -34.37 -0.31 42.29
CA GLY A 274 -33.22 -0.41 43.20
C GLY A 274 -31.99 0.10 42.47
#